data_AF-A0A482T7J4-F1
#
_entry.id   AF-A0A482T7J4-F1
#
_cell.length_a   1.000
_cell.length_b   1.000
_cell.length_c   1.000
_cell.angle_alpha   90.00
_cell.angle_beta   90.00
_cell.angle_gamma   90.00
#
_symmetry.space_group_name_H-M   'P 1'
#
loop_
_entity.id
_entity.type
_entity.pdbx_description
1 polymer ?
#
loop_
_entity_poly.entity_id
_entity_poly.type
_entity_poly.pdbx_seq_one_letter_code
_entity_poly.pdbx_strand_id
1 'polypeptide(L)'
;TDYEDGPLDEEATIDELTGVREIVLDDIDIDDEETVMLIDGVQTSLLCVFYAAEEFVAEGPADDATITDYIEAAADAEAEEDLDAALGYCVQAGTQIIGGSELPMEVAEDLEYGLVSEWVNGLDSLQTAMSDPEVVEEDES
;
A
#
# COMPACT_ATOMS: atom_id res chain seq x y z
N THR A 1 20.11 -23.66 -1.76
CA THR A 1 19.24 -24.32 -2.75
C THR A 1 18.90 -23.24 -3.72
N ASP A 2 19.39 -23.36 -4.94
CA ASP A 2 19.26 -22.33 -5.97
C ASP A 2 17.79 -21.99 -6.20
N TYR A 3 17.47 -20.69 -6.32
CA TYR A 3 16.14 -20.19 -6.68
C TYR A 3 15.76 -20.76 -8.06
N GLU A 4 14.96 -21.81 -8.06
CA GLU A 4 14.32 -22.37 -9.26
C GLU A 4 12.82 -22.07 -9.20
N ASP A 5 12.43 -20.79 -9.15
CA ASP A 5 11.09 -20.42 -9.60
C ASP A 5 11.22 -19.14 -10.42
N GLY A 6 10.72 -19.20 -11.65
CA GLY A 6 10.57 -18.02 -12.50
C GLY A 6 9.54 -17.05 -11.91
N PRO A 7 9.08 -16.04 -12.67
CA PRO A 7 7.97 -15.22 -12.20
C PRO A 7 6.76 -16.12 -11.87
N LEU A 8 6.15 -15.86 -10.72
CA LEU A 8 4.90 -16.48 -10.32
C LEU A 8 3.81 -16.12 -11.34
N ASP A 9 2.83 -17.01 -11.52
CA ASP A 9 1.62 -16.64 -12.23
C ASP A 9 0.73 -15.75 -11.36
N GLU A 10 -0.34 -15.22 -11.96
CA GLU A 10 -1.26 -14.28 -11.30
C GLU A 10 -1.87 -14.88 -10.03
N GLU A 11 -2.38 -16.11 -10.10
CA GLU A 11 -3.01 -16.82 -8.98
C GLU A 11 -2.01 -17.03 -7.83
N ALA A 12 -0.82 -17.56 -8.13
CA ALA A 12 0.22 -17.75 -7.11
C ALA A 12 0.70 -16.41 -6.53
N THR A 13 0.76 -15.35 -7.32
CA THR A 13 1.18 -14.02 -6.83
C THR A 13 0.15 -13.46 -5.84
N ILE A 14 -1.15 -13.56 -6.17
CA ILE A 14 -2.23 -13.11 -5.29
C ILE A 14 -2.25 -13.92 -4.00
N ASP A 15 -2.07 -15.25 -4.07
CA ASP A 15 -2.02 -16.13 -2.92
C ASP A 15 -0.87 -15.75 -1.96
N GLU A 16 0.33 -15.49 -2.50
CA GLU A 16 1.48 -15.05 -1.69
C GLU A 16 1.27 -13.66 -1.08
N LEU A 17 0.73 -12.69 -1.85
CA LEU A 17 0.39 -11.36 -1.35
C LEU A 17 -0.64 -11.42 -0.21
N THR A 18 -1.69 -12.23 -0.38
CA THR A 18 -2.69 -12.45 0.67
C THR A 18 -2.05 -13.08 1.91
N GLY A 19 -1.17 -14.07 1.75
CA GLY A 19 -0.46 -14.68 2.88
C GLY A 19 0.40 -13.68 3.65
N VAL A 20 1.13 -12.80 2.98
CA VAL A 20 1.91 -11.73 3.63
C VAL A 20 0.98 -10.74 4.32
N ARG A 21 -0.09 -10.30 3.66
CA ARG A 21 -1.08 -9.38 4.24
C ARG A 21 -1.67 -9.95 5.53
N GLU A 22 -2.11 -11.21 5.51
CA GLU A 22 -2.70 -11.87 6.68
C GLU A 22 -1.73 -11.90 7.86
N ILE A 23 -0.45 -12.15 7.63
CA ILE A 23 0.57 -12.14 8.68
C ILE A 23 0.80 -10.72 9.22
N VAL A 24 0.92 -9.73 8.34
CA VAL A 24 1.24 -8.35 8.73
C VAL A 24 0.08 -7.69 9.46
N LEU A 25 -1.15 -7.99 9.06
CA LEU A 25 -2.37 -7.41 9.64
C LEU A 25 -2.97 -8.27 10.77
N ASP A 26 -2.30 -9.34 11.19
CA ASP A 26 -2.76 -10.16 12.31
C ASP A 26 -2.76 -9.35 13.61
N ASP A 27 -3.72 -9.65 14.48
CA ASP A 27 -3.82 -9.02 15.79
C ASP A 27 -2.64 -9.48 16.66
N ILE A 28 -1.92 -8.53 17.26
CA ILE A 28 -0.77 -8.84 18.11
C ILE A 28 -1.13 -8.61 19.58
N ASP A 29 -0.98 -9.66 20.40
CA ASP A 29 -1.20 -9.59 21.85
C ASP A 29 0.02 -8.94 22.55
N ILE A 30 -0.01 -7.62 22.65
CA ILE A 30 1.00 -6.78 23.31
C ILE A 30 0.33 -5.97 24.43
N ASP A 31 0.89 -6.03 25.64
CA ASP A 31 0.38 -5.32 26.81
C ASP A 31 0.62 -3.79 26.76
N ASP A 32 1.62 -3.34 25.99
CA ASP A 32 2.04 -1.94 25.93
C ASP A 32 1.19 -1.12 24.94
N GLU A 33 0.30 -0.27 25.47
CA GLU A 33 -0.65 0.52 24.68
C GLU A 33 0.04 1.44 23.64
N GLU A 34 1.22 1.99 23.95
CA GLU A 34 1.98 2.84 23.02
C GLU A 34 2.46 2.03 21.81
N THR A 35 3.01 0.84 22.08
CA THR A 35 3.43 -0.11 21.04
C THR A 35 2.25 -0.56 20.18
N VAL A 36 1.10 -0.84 20.78
CA VAL A 36 -0.12 -1.23 20.05
C VAL A 36 -0.57 -0.11 19.11
N MET A 37 -0.64 1.14 19.58
CA MET A 37 -1.01 2.28 18.72
C MET A 37 -0.03 2.49 17.56
N LEU A 38 1.27 2.27 17.78
CA LEU A 38 2.27 2.36 16.71
C LEU A 38 2.08 1.26 15.66
N ILE A 39 1.80 0.03 16.10
CA ILE A 39 1.55 -1.11 15.20
C ILE A 39 0.27 -0.86 14.39
N ASP A 40 -0.80 -0.40 15.03
CA ASP A 40 -2.07 -0.08 14.38
C ASP A 40 -1.91 0.95 13.25
N GLY A 41 -1.11 2.00 13.46
CA GLY A 41 -0.79 2.97 12.40
C GLY A 41 -0.03 2.35 11.22
N VAL A 42 0.96 1.49 11.50
CA VAL A 42 1.71 0.79 10.46
C VAL A 42 0.82 -0.20 9.69
N GLN A 43 -0.01 -0.97 10.39
CA GLN A 43 -0.97 -1.90 9.78
C GLN A 43 -2.00 -1.14 8.92
N THR A 44 -2.50 -0.01 9.41
CA THR A 44 -3.44 0.85 8.68
C THR A 44 -2.82 1.36 7.38
N SER A 45 -1.60 1.87 7.40
CA SER A 45 -0.93 2.35 6.18
C SER A 45 -0.64 1.21 5.19
N LEU A 46 -0.23 0.02 5.67
CA LEU A 46 0.07 -1.15 4.83
C LEU A 46 -1.17 -1.80 4.22
N LEU A 47 -2.35 -1.66 4.83
CA LEU A 47 -3.61 -2.18 4.28
C LEU A 47 -3.81 -1.74 2.82
N CYS A 48 -3.67 -0.43 2.56
CA CYS A 48 -3.82 0.12 1.21
C CYS A 48 -2.74 -0.38 0.24
N VAL A 49 -1.50 -0.57 0.72
CA VAL A 49 -0.39 -1.06 -0.09
C VAL A 49 -0.65 -2.49 -0.58
N PHE A 50 -1.14 -3.36 0.30
CA PHE A 50 -1.49 -4.73 -0.10
C PHE A 50 -2.62 -4.78 -1.10
N TYR A 51 -3.69 -4.02 -0.87
CA TYR A 51 -4.80 -3.97 -1.84
C TYR A 51 -4.37 -3.37 -3.18
N ALA A 52 -3.50 -2.36 -3.20
CA ALA A 52 -2.93 -1.83 -4.44
C ALA A 52 -2.10 -2.87 -5.20
N ALA A 53 -1.31 -3.70 -4.49
CA ALA A 53 -0.54 -4.76 -5.10
C ALA A 53 -1.43 -5.87 -5.67
N GLU A 54 -2.45 -6.31 -4.92
CA GLU A 54 -3.42 -7.31 -5.37
C GLU A 54 -4.19 -6.82 -6.60
N GLU A 55 -4.69 -5.57 -6.56
CA GLU A 55 -5.40 -4.94 -7.67
C GLU A 55 -4.50 -4.79 -8.90
N PHE A 56 -3.25 -4.37 -8.73
CA PHE A 56 -2.31 -4.24 -9.85
C PHE A 56 -2.02 -5.58 -10.52
N VAL A 57 -1.95 -6.67 -9.76
CA VAL A 57 -1.75 -8.02 -10.31
C VAL A 57 -2.99 -8.48 -11.09
N ALA A 58 -4.19 -8.19 -10.58
CA ALA A 58 -5.45 -8.61 -11.18
C ALA A 58 -5.86 -7.77 -12.41
N GLU A 59 -5.76 -6.45 -12.31
CA GLU A 59 -6.32 -5.51 -13.30
C GLU A 59 -5.27 -4.62 -13.97
N GLY A 60 -4.06 -4.55 -13.42
CA GLY A 60 -3.02 -3.63 -13.87
C GLY A 60 -3.18 -2.22 -13.29
N PRO A 61 -2.46 -1.21 -13.82
CA PRO A 61 -2.59 0.16 -13.36
C PRO A 61 -3.92 0.77 -13.83
N ALA A 62 -4.60 1.43 -12.91
CA ALA A 62 -5.81 2.22 -13.18
C ALA A 62 -5.53 3.30 -14.24
N ASP A 63 -6.47 3.54 -15.16
CA ASP A 63 -6.30 4.52 -16.26
C ASP A 63 -7.44 5.55 -16.39
N ASP A 64 -8.44 5.52 -15.50
CA ASP A 64 -9.60 6.42 -15.57
C ASP A 64 -9.28 7.86 -15.09
N ALA A 65 -8.30 8.03 -14.20
CA ALA A 65 -7.94 9.32 -13.62
C ALA A 65 -6.44 9.40 -13.25
N THR A 66 -5.96 10.54 -12.78
CA THR A 66 -4.58 10.67 -12.27
C THR A 66 -4.48 10.29 -10.78
N ILE A 67 -3.26 10.02 -10.29
CA ILE A 67 -3.00 9.83 -8.84
C ILE A 67 -3.61 10.96 -8.01
N THR A 68 -3.44 12.22 -8.43
CA THR A 68 -4.01 13.40 -7.77
C THR A 68 -5.53 13.32 -7.70
N ASP A 69 -6.19 13.05 -8.83
CA ASP A 69 -7.65 12.95 -8.89
C ASP A 69 -8.19 11.86 -7.97
N TYR A 70 -7.51 10.71 -7.91
CA TYR A 70 -7.88 9.61 -7.01
C TYR A 70 -7.72 9.98 -5.54
N ILE A 71 -6.61 10.63 -5.15
CA ILE A 71 -6.41 11.01 -3.74
C ILE A 71 -7.40 12.10 -3.30
N GLU A 72 -7.71 13.06 -4.18
CA GLU A 72 -8.75 14.06 -3.91
C GLU A 72 -10.12 13.38 -3.74
N ALA A 73 -10.48 12.44 -4.62
CA ALA A 73 -11.71 11.66 -4.50
C ALA A 73 -11.73 10.79 -3.22
N ALA A 74 -10.59 10.27 -2.79
CA ALA A 74 -10.46 9.54 -1.53
C ALA A 74 -10.74 10.43 -0.33
N ALA A 75 -10.16 11.64 -0.29
CA ALA A 75 -10.38 12.61 0.77
C ALA A 75 -11.84 13.07 0.84
N ASP A 76 -12.48 13.31 -0.31
CA ASP A 76 -13.91 13.62 -0.38
C ASP A 76 -14.76 12.46 0.17
N ALA A 77 -14.44 11.21 -0.20
CA ALA A 77 -15.14 10.02 0.29
C ALA A 77 -14.96 9.83 1.80
N GLU A 78 -13.77 10.06 2.34
CA GLU A 78 -13.50 10.03 3.78
C GLU A 78 -14.34 11.09 4.52
N ALA A 79 -14.42 12.31 3.99
CA ALA A 79 -15.25 13.37 4.57
C ALA A 79 -16.76 13.03 4.56
N GLU A 80 -17.18 12.17 3.63
CA GLU A 80 -18.54 11.62 3.56
C GLU A 80 -18.73 10.33 4.38
N GLU A 81 -17.71 9.91 5.14
CA GLU A 81 -17.66 8.66 5.92
C GLU A 81 -17.80 7.38 5.06
N ASP A 82 -17.55 7.46 3.74
CA ASP A 82 -17.51 6.32 2.82
C ASP A 82 -16.08 5.76 2.74
N LEU A 83 -15.69 5.05 3.79
CA LEU A 83 -14.32 4.55 3.95
C LEU A 83 -13.96 3.47 2.92
N ASP A 84 -14.95 2.69 2.45
CA ASP A 84 -14.74 1.67 1.42
C ASP A 84 -14.39 2.35 0.08
N ALA A 85 -15.11 3.42 -0.28
CA ALA A 85 -14.79 4.20 -1.46
C ALA A 85 -13.45 4.95 -1.32
N ALA A 86 -13.17 5.52 -0.15
CA ALA A 86 -11.91 6.20 0.12
C ALA A 86 -10.71 5.27 -0.07
N LEU A 87 -10.77 4.07 0.53
CA LEU A 87 -9.74 3.04 0.36
C LEU A 87 -9.63 2.63 -1.12
N GLY A 88 -10.75 2.41 -1.79
CA GLY A 88 -10.78 2.05 -3.21
C GLY A 88 -10.05 3.05 -4.08
N TYR A 89 -10.26 4.36 -3.88
CA TYR A 89 -9.54 5.39 -4.63
C TYR A 89 -8.04 5.42 -4.30
N CYS A 90 -7.64 5.27 -3.04
CA CYS A 90 -6.22 5.14 -2.68
C CYS A 90 -5.57 3.91 -3.32
N VAL A 91 -6.29 2.78 -3.41
CA VAL A 91 -5.84 1.57 -4.09
C VAL A 91 -5.59 1.84 -5.58
N GLN A 92 -6.53 2.50 -6.27
CA GLN A 92 -6.34 2.87 -7.68
C GLN A 92 -5.12 3.77 -7.89
N ALA A 93 -4.90 4.76 -7.02
CA ALA A 93 -3.66 5.55 -7.04
C ALA A 93 -2.40 4.68 -6.83
N GLY A 94 -2.45 3.73 -5.89
CA GLY A 94 -1.36 2.79 -5.63
C GLY A 94 -1.02 1.91 -6.82
N THR A 95 -2.01 1.43 -7.59
CA THR A 95 -1.74 0.65 -8.82
C THR A 95 -0.93 1.45 -9.85
N GLN A 96 -1.16 2.77 -9.96
CA GLN A 96 -0.37 3.62 -10.85
C GLN A 96 1.07 3.78 -10.36
N ILE A 97 1.28 3.88 -9.05
CA ILE A 97 2.62 3.94 -8.45
C ILE A 97 3.39 2.66 -8.76
N ILE A 98 2.77 1.50 -8.59
CA ILE A 98 3.36 0.20 -8.97
C ILE A 98 3.65 0.15 -10.48
N GLY A 99 2.78 0.75 -11.28
CA GLY A 99 2.97 0.97 -12.72
C GLY A 99 4.08 1.96 -13.10
N GLY A 100 4.68 2.64 -12.12
CA GLY A 100 5.82 3.55 -12.30
C GLY A 100 5.46 5.04 -12.36
N SER A 101 4.22 5.42 -12.07
CA SER A 101 3.85 6.83 -11.86
C SER A 101 4.34 7.32 -10.50
N GLU A 102 4.55 8.64 -10.36
CA GLU A 102 5.02 9.24 -9.12
C GLU A 102 3.89 9.96 -8.38
N LEU A 103 3.78 9.71 -7.07
CA LEU A 103 2.95 10.45 -6.12
C LEU A 103 3.46 11.90 -5.99
N PRO A 104 2.66 12.91 -6.36
CA PRO A 104 3.08 14.30 -6.20
C PRO A 104 3.11 14.72 -4.73
N MET A 105 4.25 15.24 -4.26
CA MET A 105 4.41 15.70 -2.87
C MET A 105 3.36 16.72 -2.44
N GLU A 106 2.96 17.64 -3.34
CA GLU A 106 1.96 18.67 -3.05
C GLU A 106 0.62 18.06 -2.61
N VAL A 107 0.22 16.93 -3.20
CA VAL A 107 -1.05 16.27 -2.86
C VAL A 107 -0.98 15.66 -1.46
N ALA A 108 0.15 15.04 -1.09
CA ALA A 108 0.32 14.45 0.23
C ALA A 108 0.38 15.51 1.34
N GLU A 109 0.98 16.67 1.07
CA GLU A 109 1.10 17.78 2.03
C GLU A 109 -0.24 18.49 2.33
N ASP A 110 -1.17 18.48 1.38
CA ASP A 110 -2.46 19.18 1.48
C ASP A 110 -3.56 18.36 2.20
N LEU A 111 -3.29 17.10 2.54
CA LEU A 111 -4.27 16.22 3.18
C LEU A 111 -4.53 16.58 4.65
N GLU A 112 -5.80 16.53 5.05
CA GLU A 112 -6.18 16.56 6.46
C GLU A 112 -5.80 15.24 7.16
N TYR A 113 -5.52 15.30 8.46
CA TYR A 113 -5.19 14.11 9.24
C TYR A 113 -6.40 13.16 9.29
N GLY A 114 -6.21 11.94 8.79
CA GLY A 114 -7.24 10.93 8.62
C GLY A 114 -6.69 9.63 8.04
N LEU A 115 -7.57 8.67 7.76
CA LEU A 115 -7.23 7.40 7.14
C LEU A 115 -6.60 7.59 5.76
N VAL A 116 -7.10 8.53 4.95
CA VAL A 116 -6.53 8.79 3.63
C VAL A 116 -5.08 9.28 3.75
N SER A 117 -4.78 10.13 4.74
CA SER A 117 -3.40 10.57 4.98
C SER A 117 -2.47 9.43 5.39
N GLU A 118 -2.95 8.49 6.20
CA GLU A 118 -2.16 7.30 6.60
C GLU A 118 -1.93 6.34 5.42
N TRP A 119 -2.95 6.12 4.59
CA TRP A 119 -2.80 5.30 3.38
C TRP A 119 -1.85 5.95 2.36
N VAL A 120 -1.94 7.26 2.15
CA VAL A 120 -1.02 8.00 1.26
C VAL A 120 0.42 7.96 1.79
N ASN A 121 0.64 8.00 3.10
CA ASN A 121 1.98 7.77 3.68
C ASN A 121 2.50 6.34 3.38
N GLY A 122 1.61 5.34 3.41
CA GLY A 122 1.93 3.99 2.99
C GLY A 122 2.32 3.90 1.51
N LEU A 123 1.60 4.61 0.64
CA LEU A 123 1.89 4.67 -0.80
C LEU A 123 3.21 5.41 -1.12
N ASP A 124 3.53 6.47 -0.38
CA ASP A 124 4.84 7.15 -0.50
C ASP A 124 5.99 6.23 -0.06
N SER A 125 5.77 5.46 1.01
CA SER A 125 6.73 4.45 1.47
C SER A 125 6.94 3.35 0.41
N LEU A 126 5.86 2.89 -0.23
CA LEU A 126 5.91 1.95 -1.36
C LEU A 126 6.73 2.53 -2.52
N GLN A 127 6.42 3.76 -2.94
CA GLN A 127 7.14 4.45 -4.02
C GLN A 127 8.64 4.53 -3.72
N THR A 128 9.01 4.89 -2.49
CA THR A 128 10.40 4.99 -2.04
C THR A 128 11.10 3.63 -2.13
N ALA A 129 10.46 2.58 -1.62
CA ALA A 129 10.99 1.21 -1.68
C ALA A 129 11.18 0.70 -3.12
N MET A 130 10.29 1.06 -4.05
CA MET A 130 10.41 0.68 -5.46
C MET A 130 11.49 1.47 -6.21
N SER A 131 11.79 2.69 -5.78
CA SER A 131 12.75 3.58 -6.44
C SER A 131 14.20 3.26 -6.09
N ASP A 132 14.46 2.73 -4.88
CA ASP A 132 15.79 2.33 -4.41
C ASP A 132 15.70 1.01 -3.62
N PRO A 133 15.56 -0.14 -4.31
CA PRO A 133 15.47 -1.44 -3.62
C PRO A 133 16.80 -1.71 -2.92
N GLU A 134 16.78 -1.75 -1.58
CA GLU A 134 17.97 -2.10 -0.79
C GLU A 134 18.53 -3.45 -1.26
N VAL A 135 19.79 -3.45 -1.67
CA VAL A 135 20.51 -4.70 -1.97
C VAL A 135 20.89 -5.33 -0.63
N VAL A 136 20.23 -6.43 -0.28
CA VAL A 136 20.65 -7.25 0.87
C VAL A 136 21.98 -7.91 0.51
N GLU A 137 23.07 -7.43 1.10
CA GLU A 137 24.34 -8.15 1.05
C GLU A 137 24.13 -9.49 1.76
N GLU A 138 24.39 -10.61 1.07
CA GLU A 138 24.38 -11.92 1.72
C GLU A 138 25.42 -11.91 2.84
N ASP A 139 24.98 -12.05 4.10
CA ASP A 139 25.88 -12.28 5.22
C ASP A 139 26.76 -13.48 4.88
N GLU A 140 28.06 -13.25 4.65
CA GLU A 140 29.07 -14.29 4.42
C GLU A 140 29.08 -15.26 5.62
N SER A 141 28.24 -16.30 5.56
CA SER A 141 28.06 -17.32 6.59
C SER A 141 28.89 -18.57 6.32
#